data_AF-A0A1X1GLK4-F1
#
_entry.id   AF-A0A1X1GLK4-F1
#
_cell.length_a   1.000
_cell.length_b   1.000
_cell.length_c   1.000
_cell.angle_alpha   90.00
_cell.angle_beta   90.00
_cell.angle_gamma   90.00
#
_symmetry.space_group_name_H-M   'P 1'
#
loop_
_entity.id
_entity.type
_entity.pdbx_description
1 polymer ?
#
loop_
_entity_poly.entity_id
_entity_poly.type
_entity_poly.pdbx_seq_one_letter_code
_entity_poly.pdbx_strand_id
1 'polypeptide(L)'
;MRDEAQERSELLLAIQDLGYESLRYSIFNEHRPSEWETRIDYNPELELYEVYSTMDRASTGSIFKFKTFEEAKEKFIHNLKLTVFQNKTSVENGEVPEYSSPLWDKIEADFENMKYIVEQEIKKRHFESLHYVLFDETKQLPWAFYLYQKNGKFYVEGRDDRSYVMGNSVEFDNFEDAKLAFLERLEHFVESTKKGLKVGFSPYYSSPLWDNEKTD
;
A
#
# COMPACT_ATOMS: atom_id res chain seq x y z
N MET A 1 -41.82 6.64 -11.01
CA MET A 1 -41.53 7.23 -9.68
C MET A 1 -40.06 6.96 -9.42
N ARG A 2 -39.30 7.96 -8.98
CA ARG A 2 -37.88 7.79 -8.67
C ARG A 2 -37.70 6.72 -7.59
N ASP A 3 -36.75 5.82 -7.78
CA ASP A 3 -36.33 4.83 -6.77
C ASP A 3 -34.92 5.17 -6.30
N GLU A 4 -34.83 5.98 -5.23
CA GLU A 4 -33.54 6.42 -4.68
C GLU A 4 -32.67 5.26 -4.21
N ALA A 5 -33.28 4.20 -3.68
CA ALA A 5 -32.54 3.06 -3.16
C ALA A 5 -31.88 2.29 -4.31
N GLN A 6 -32.61 2.09 -5.42
CA GLN A 6 -32.05 1.51 -6.64
C GLN A 6 -30.93 2.39 -7.20
N GLU A 7 -31.15 3.69 -7.38
CA GLU A 7 -30.14 4.62 -7.90
C GLU A 7 -28.85 4.64 -7.05
N ARG A 8 -28.99 4.67 -5.73
CA ARG A 8 -27.84 4.62 -4.80
C ARG A 8 -27.09 3.30 -4.94
N SER A 9 -27.80 2.18 -5.04
CA SER A 9 -27.19 0.86 -5.26
C SER A 9 -26.40 0.81 -6.56
N GLU A 10 -26.92 1.38 -7.65
CA GLU A 10 -26.23 1.43 -8.93
C GLU A 10 -24.96 2.27 -8.90
N LEU A 11 -24.97 3.41 -8.19
CA LEU A 11 -23.78 4.24 -8.00
C LEU A 11 -22.71 3.53 -7.18
N LEU A 12 -23.10 2.88 -6.07
CA LEU A 12 -22.17 2.15 -5.20
C LEU A 12 -21.52 0.97 -5.95
N LEU A 13 -22.30 0.22 -6.73
CA LEU A 13 -21.77 -0.85 -7.58
C LEU A 13 -20.77 -0.31 -8.60
N ALA A 14 -21.07 0.80 -9.28
CA ALA A 14 -20.15 1.41 -10.23
C ALA A 14 -18.84 1.89 -9.58
N ILE A 15 -18.90 2.40 -8.34
CA ILE A 15 -17.71 2.79 -7.57
C ILE A 15 -16.87 1.56 -7.22
N GLN A 16 -17.51 0.48 -6.75
CA GLN A 16 -16.85 -0.77 -6.39
C GLN A 16 -16.21 -1.44 -7.62
N ASP A 17 -16.90 -1.51 -8.75
CA ASP A 17 -16.39 -2.07 -10.01
C ASP A 17 -15.15 -1.33 -10.52
N LEU A 18 -15.01 -0.04 -10.18
CA LEU A 18 -13.85 0.79 -10.49
C LEU A 18 -12.74 0.74 -9.42
N GLY A 19 -13.01 0.16 -8.25
CA GLY A 19 -12.10 0.18 -7.09
C GLY A 19 -11.95 1.56 -6.47
N TYR A 20 -12.98 2.40 -6.53
CA TYR A 20 -12.94 3.82 -6.14
C TYR A 20 -13.49 4.09 -4.73
N GLU A 21 -13.58 3.07 -3.89
CA GLU A 21 -14.20 3.14 -2.56
C GLU A 21 -13.47 4.09 -1.59
N SER A 22 -12.19 4.34 -1.84
CA SER A 22 -11.37 5.27 -1.05
C SER A 22 -11.49 6.74 -1.46
N LEU A 23 -12.23 7.04 -2.54
CA LEU A 23 -12.49 8.43 -2.94
C LEU A 23 -13.48 9.10 -1.98
N ARG A 24 -13.36 10.42 -1.84
CA ARG A 24 -14.35 11.23 -1.14
C ARG A 24 -15.54 11.51 -2.05
N TYR A 25 -16.69 10.95 -1.71
CA TYR A 25 -17.93 11.20 -2.43
C TYR A 25 -19.15 11.23 -1.51
N SER A 26 -20.20 11.91 -1.95
CA SER A 26 -21.52 11.87 -1.29
C SER A 26 -22.61 11.61 -2.32
N ILE A 27 -23.52 10.69 -1.99
CA ILE A 27 -24.69 10.33 -2.81
C ILE A 27 -25.93 10.80 -2.06
N PHE A 28 -26.76 11.61 -2.73
CA PHE A 28 -28.06 12.09 -2.27
C PHE A 28 -28.04 12.69 -0.86
N ASN A 29 -27.19 13.70 -0.65
CA ASN A 29 -27.10 14.49 0.58
C ASN A 29 -26.93 13.69 1.88
N GLU A 30 -26.15 12.61 1.84
CA GLU A 30 -25.88 11.76 3.01
C GLU A 30 -25.29 12.53 4.19
N HIS A 31 -24.48 13.56 3.91
CA HIS A 31 -23.95 14.47 4.90
C HIS A 31 -23.66 15.87 4.32
N ARG A 32 -23.30 16.81 5.19
CA ARG A 32 -22.88 18.17 4.80
C ARG A 32 -21.63 18.11 3.90
N PRO A 33 -21.48 19.02 2.92
CA PRO A 33 -20.30 19.05 2.05
C PRO A 33 -18.99 19.05 2.83
N SER A 34 -18.10 18.13 2.46
CA SER A 34 -16.71 18.02 2.95
C SER A 34 -15.73 18.57 1.91
N GLU A 35 -14.47 18.75 2.27
CA GLU A 35 -13.42 19.17 1.34
C GLU A 35 -13.07 18.07 0.33
N TRP A 36 -12.86 18.47 -0.94
CA TRP A 36 -12.41 17.59 -2.04
C TRP A 36 -13.33 16.39 -2.32
N GLU A 37 -14.62 16.63 -2.29
CA GLU A 37 -15.65 15.62 -2.43
C GLU A 37 -16.38 15.75 -3.77
N THR A 38 -16.61 14.63 -4.45
CA THR A 38 -17.50 14.57 -5.61
C THR A 38 -18.91 14.18 -5.18
N ARG A 39 -19.92 14.96 -5.58
CA ARG A 39 -21.30 14.84 -5.09
C ARG A 39 -22.29 14.64 -6.22
N ILE A 40 -23.30 13.82 -5.97
CA ILE A 40 -24.50 13.67 -6.78
C ILE A 40 -25.73 13.76 -5.88
N ASP A 41 -26.51 14.82 -6.07
CA ASP A 41 -27.69 15.13 -5.27
C ASP A 41 -28.95 15.20 -6.16
N TYR A 42 -30.13 15.05 -5.57
CA TYR A 42 -31.41 15.25 -6.26
C TYR A 42 -32.15 16.42 -5.62
N ASN A 43 -32.51 17.42 -6.44
CA ASN A 43 -33.27 18.58 -6.01
C ASN A 43 -34.76 18.33 -6.31
N PRO A 44 -35.61 18.09 -5.29
CA PRO A 44 -37.02 17.78 -5.50
C PRO A 44 -37.86 19.00 -5.93
N GLU A 45 -37.42 20.23 -5.67
CA GLU A 45 -38.15 21.44 -6.07
C GLU A 45 -38.02 21.70 -7.58
N LEU A 46 -36.84 21.41 -8.12
CA LEU A 46 -36.53 21.60 -9.54
C LEU A 46 -36.69 20.32 -10.36
N GLU A 47 -36.86 19.17 -9.70
CA GLU A 47 -36.86 17.83 -10.30
C GLU A 47 -35.60 17.56 -11.15
N LEU A 48 -34.43 17.96 -10.64
CA LEU A 48 -33.13 17.82 -11.32
C LEU A 48 -32.10 17.13 -10.43
N TYR A 49 -31.23 16.34 -11.05
CA TYR A 49 -30.01 15.85 -10.43
C TYR A 49 -28.93 16.92 -10.53
N GLU A 50 -28.17 17.11 -9.46
CA GLU A 50 -27.08 18.07 -9.36
C GLU A 50 -25.78 17.32 -9.09
N VAL A 51 -24.78 17.47 -9.97
CA VAL A 51 -23.46 16.83 -9.85
C VAL A 51 -22.40 17.91 -9.77
N TYR A 52 -21.54 17.85 -8.76
CA TYR A 52 -20.52 18.86 -8.51
C TYR A 52 -19.37 18.30 -7.68
N SER A 53 -18.28 19.06 -7.58
CA SER A 53 -17.18 18.76 -6.68
C SER A 53 -16.96 19.93 -5.73
N THR A 54 -16.50 19.64 -4.52
CA THR A 54 -16.09 20.64 -3.54
C THR A 54 -14.58 20.84 -3.55
N MET A 55 -14.09 21.94 -2.99
CA MET A 55 -12.65 22.25 -2.90
C MET A 55 -12.15 22.35 -1.45
N ASP A 56 -10.98 22.93 -1.25
CA ASP A 56 -10.23 23.12 0.02
C ASP A 56 -11.02 23.71 1.20
N ARG A 57 -12.13 24.43 0.95
CA ARG A 57 -13.01 24.99 2.02
C ARG A 57 -14.42 24.44 1.95
N ALA A 58 -14.58 23.25 1.36
CA ALA A 58 -15.84 22.69 0.93
C ALA A 58 -16.65 23.66 0.02
N SER A 59 -15.96 24.59 -0.65
CA SER A 59 -16.58 25.51 -1.59
C SER A 59 -17.04 24.73 -2.82
N THR A 60 -18.24 25.05 -3.31
CA THR A 60 -18.82 24.35 -4.46
C THR A 60 -18.23 24.92 -5.76
N GLY A 61 -17.72 24.04 -6.62
CA GLY A 61 -17.41 24.37 -8.00
C GLY A 61 -18.67 24.56 -8.86
N SER A 62 -18.53 24.42 -10.17
CA SER A 62 -19.68 24.44 -11.08
C SER A 62 -20.64 23.28 -10.80
N ILE A 63 -21.92 23.59 -10.61
CA ILE A 63 -22.99 22.59 -10.45
C ILE A 63 -23.56 22.24 -11.82
N PHE A 64 -23.43 20.97 -12.21
CA PHE A 64 -24.03 20.43 -13.42
C PHE A 64 -25.42 19.90 -13.11
N LYS A 65 -26.42 20.25 -13.92
CA LYS A 65 -27.83 19.88 -13.70
C LYS A 65 -28.31 18.96 -14.80
N PHE A 66 -28.95 17.85 -14.43
CA PHE A 66 -29.44 16.83 -15.34
C PHE A 66 -30.89 16.48 -15.06
N LYS A 67 -31.64 16.12 -16.10
CA LYS A 67 -33.03 15.65 -15.97
C LYS A 67 -33.10 14.16 -15.67
N THR A 68 -32.11 13.40 -16.13
CA THR A 68 -32.10 11.94 -16.00
C THR A 68 -31.00 11.48 -15.06
N PHE A 69 -31.28 10.38 -14.34
CA PHE A 69 -30.29 9.74 -13.50
C PHE A 69 -29.07 9.27 -14.28
N GLU A 70 -29.27 8.71 -15.49
CA GLU A 70 -28.16 8.16 -16.28
C GLU A 70 -27.13 9.24 -16.66
N GLU A 71 -27.58 10.40 -17.12
CA GLU A 71 -26.68 11.53 -17.43
C GLU A 71 -25.94 12.02 -16.17
N ALA A 72 -26.62 12.07 -15.02
CA ALA A 72 -26.03 12.47 -13.76
C ALA A 72 -24.99 11.45 -13.27
N LYS A 73 -25.30 10.16 -13.35
CA LYS A 73 -24.43 9.03 -13.02
C LYS A 73 -23.18 9.06 -13.90
N GLU A 74 -23.31 9.20 -15.22
CA GLU A 74 -22.18 9.32 -16.13
C GLU A 74 -21.26 10.48 -15.75
N LYS A 75 -21.84 11.66 -15.47
CA LYS A 75 -21.07 12.83 -15.04
C LYS A 75 -20.39 12.63 -13.69
N PHE A 76 -21.07 12.01 -12.73
CA PHE A 76 -20.54 11.73 -11.41
C PHE A 76 -19.34 10.77 -11.48
N ILE A 77 -19.49 9.65 -12.20
CA ILE A 77 -18.40 8.69 -12.42
C ILE A 77 -17.24 9.33 -13.19
N HIS A 78 -17.54 10.19 -14.18
CA HIS A 78 -16.50 10.94 -14.90
C HIS A 78 -15.70 11.85 -13.96
N ASN A 79 -16.36 12.57 -13.05
CA ASN A 79 -15.68 13.42 -12.07
C ASN A 79 -14.78 12.59 -11.13
N LEU A 80 -15.24 11.42 -10.65
CA LEU A 80 -14.41 10.51 -9.85
C LEU A 80 -13.15 10.05 -10.60
N LYS A 81 -13.29 9.68 -11.89
CA LYS A 81 -12.14 9.33 -12.75
C LYS A 81 -11.17 10.50 -12.91
N LEU A 82 -11.69 11.72 -13.03
CA LEU A 82 -10.87 12.92 -13.14
C LEU A 82 -10.08 13.18 -11.85
N THR A 83 -10.70 13.02 -10.68
CA THR A 83 -10.02 13.12 -9.37
C THR A 83 -8.84 12.16 -9.27
N VAL A 84 -9.02 10.89 -9.65
CA VAL A 84 -7.92 9.90 -9.66
C VAL A 84 -6.81 10.34 -10.61
N PHE A 85 -7.16 10.76 -11.83
CA PHE A 85 -6.19 11.19 -12.82
C PHE A 85 -5.36 12.39 -12.35
N GLN A 86 -6.02 13.41 -11.81
CA GLN A 86 -5.37 14.64 -11.33
C GLN A 86 -4.42 14.34 -10.16
N ASN A 87 -4.90 13.61 -9.15
CA ASN A 87 -4.08 13.31 -7.97
C ASN A 87 -2.91 12.39 -8.30
N LYS A 88 -3.09 11.39 -9.19
CA LYS A 88 -1.96 10.60 -9.72
C LYS A 88 -0.93 11.47 -10.43
N THR A 89 -1.39 12.38 -11.29
CA THR A 89 -0.50 13.28 -12.03
C THR A 89 0.28 14.20 -11.09
N SER A 90 -0.38 14.74 -10.06
CA SER A 90 0.29 15.55 -9.02
C SER A 90 1.36 14.74 -8.30
N VAL A 91 1.06 13.51 -7.85
CA VAL A 91 2.06 12.65 -7.21
C VAL A 91 3.22 12.32 -8.15
N GLU A 92 2.96 12.04 -9.43
CA GLU A 92 4.00 11.79 -10.44
C GLU A 92 4.89 13.00 -10.68
N ASN A 93 4.34 14.22 -10.59
CA ASN A 93 5.07 15.47 -10.70
C ASN A 93 5.77 15.91 -9.39
N GLY A 94 5.62 15.15 -8.30
CA GLY A 94 6.16 15.50 -6.99
C GLY A 94 5.37 16.61 -6.26
N GLU A 95 4.14 16.87 -6.69
CA GLU A 95 3.20 17.79 -6.05
C GLU A 95 2.37 17.08 -4.97
N VAL A 96 1.80 17.87 -4.06
CA VAL A 96 0.91 17.34 -3.01
C VAL A 96 -0.48 17.09 -3.60
N PRO A 97 -1.05 15.87 -3.49
CA PRO A 97 -2.42 15.62 -3.93
C PRO A 97 -3.44 16.36 -3.03
N GLU A 98 -4.66 16.51 -3.53
CA GLU A 98 -5.79 17.13 -2.81
C GLU A 98 -6.05 16.47 -1.46
N TYR A 99 -5.90 15.15 -1.40
CA TYR A 99 -5.95 14.35 -0.18
C TYR A 99 -5.19 13.03 -0.36
N SER A 100 -4.91 12.32 0.74
CA SER A 100 -4.31 10.99 0.73
C SER A 100 -5.35 9.92 0.33
N SER A 101 -4.97 9.02 -0.57
CA SER A 101 -5.75 7.85 -0.98
C SER A 101 -4.82 6.77 -1.54
N PRO A 102 -5.08 5.46 -1.27
CA PRO A 102 -4.33 4.35 -1.87
C PRO A 102 -4.36 4.31 -3.39
N LEU A 103 -5.27 5.06 -4.04
CA LEU A 103 -5.36 5.13 -5.49
C LEU A 103 -4.20 5.88 -6.15
N TRP A 104 -3.51 6.75 -5.43
CA TRP A 104 -2.33 7.49 -5.89
C TRP A 104 -1.18 7.49 -4.89
N ASP A 105 -1.45 7.16 -3.63
CA ASP A 105 -0.42 6.88 -2.64
C ASP A 105 0.17 5.50 -2.99
N LYS A 106 1.39 5.49 -3.54
CA LYS A 106 2.07 4.30 -4.09
C LYS A 106 2.38 3.18 -3.06
N ILE A 107 1.86 3.26 -1.85
CA ILE A 107 2.43 2.58 -0.67
C ILE A 107 2.27 1.06 -0.75
N GLU A 108 1.08 0.53 -1.07
CA GLU A 108 0.81 -0.91 -0.95
C GLU A 108 1.31 -1.72 -2.17
N ALA A 109 1.16 -1.17 -3.38
CA ALA A 109 1.69 -1.78 -4.60
C ALA A 109 3.23 -1.75 -4.64
N ASP A 110 3.86 -0.72 -4.05
CA ASP A 110 5.31 -0.64 -3.97
C ASP A 110 5.89 -1.70 -3.03
N PHE A 111 5.25 -1.99 -1.89
CA PHE A 111 5.76 -3.00 -0.96
C PHE A 111 5.68 -4.42 -1.50
N GLU A 112 4.58 -4.83 -2.14
CA GLU A 112 4.50 -6.18 -2.72
C GLU A 112 5.48 -6.34 -3.89
N ASN A 113 5.70 -5.29 -4.70
CA ASN A 113 6.72 -5.32 -5.74
C ASN A 113 8.14 -5.38 -5.16
N MET A 114 8.44 -4.55 -4.15
CA MET A 114 9.73 -4.58 -3.45
C MET A 114 9.98 -5.95 -2.81
N LYS A 115 8.99 -6.50 -2.12
CA LYS A 115 9.03 -7.84 -1.53
C LYS A 115 9.32 -8.91 -2.59
N TYR A 116 8.59 -8.88 -3.71
CA TYR A 116 8.83 -9.79 -4.83
C TYR A 116 10.29 -9.69 -5.34
N ILE A 117 10.83 -8.47 -5.50
CA ILE A 117 12.22 -8.26 -5.92
C ILE A 117 13.20 -8.91 -4.93
N VAL A 118 13.02 -8.70 -3.62
CA VAL A 118 13.88 -9.31 -2.59
C VAL A 118 13.76 -10.83 -2.62
N GLU A 119 12.55 -11.38 -2.73
CA GLU A 119 12.31 -12.82 -2.80
C GLU A 119 12.96 -13.48 -4.03
N GLN A 120 12.97 -12.80 -5.18
CA GLN A 120 13.70 -13.29 -6.36
C GLN A 120 15.22 -13.35 -6.10
N GLU A 121 15.79 -12.36 -5.42
CA GLU A 121 17.22 -12.35 -5.08
C GLU A 121 17.59 -13.40 -4.02
N ILE A 122 16.71 -13.65 -3.05
CA ILE A 122 16.82 -14.74 -2.08
C ILE A 122 16.82 -16.09 -2.81
N LYS A 123 15.86 -16.30 -3.72
CA LYS A 123 15.74 -17.53 -4.50
C LYS A 123 16.96 -17.78 -5.38
N LYS A 124 17.50 -16.74 -6.04
CA LYS A 124 18.74 -16.85 -6.82
C LYS A 124 19.95 -17.29 -5.99
N ARG A 125 19.96 -16.99 -4.69
CA ARG A 125 21.04 -17.34 -3.75
C ARG A 125 20.77 -18.60 -2.94
N HIS A 126 19.61 -19.22 -3.13
CA HIS A 126 19.13 -20.37 -2.35
C HIS A 126 18.96 -20.08 -0.85
N PHE A 127 18.61 -18.84 -0.50
CA PHE A 127 18.48 -18.37 0.89
C PHE A 127 17.07 -18.55 1.49
N GLU A 128 16.17 -19.30 0.82
CA GLU A 128 14.77 -19.45 1.23
C GLU A 128 14.60 -20.12 2.60
N SER A 129 15.60 -20.87 3.04
CA SER A 129 15.61 -21.53 4.35
C SER A 129 16.08 -20.63 5.49
N LEU A 130 16.50 -19.39 5.20
CA LEU A 130 16.85 -18.44 6.25
C LEU A 130 15.59 -17.84 6.88
N HIS A 131 15.67 -17.50 8.17
CA HIS A 131 14.60 -16.78 8.84
C HIS A 131 14.68 -15.30 8.48
N TYR A 132 13.67 -14.78 7.77
CA TYR A 132 13.58 -13.37 7.45
C TYR A 132 12.13 -12.87 7.43
N VAL A 133 11.98 -11.56 7.56
CA VAL A 133 10.70 -10.84 7.51
C VAL A 133 10.85 -9.62 6.61
N LEU A 134 9.94 -9.48 5.64
CA LEU A 134 9.89 -8.36 4.70
C LEU A 134 8.63 -7.53 4.97
N PHE A 135 8.82 -6.23 5.18
CA PHE A 135 7.78 -5.20 5.29
C PHE A 135 6.72 -5.44 6.37
N ASP A 136 7.07 -6.19 7.43
CA ASP A 136 6.25 -6.37 8.64
C ASP A 136 7.14 -6.23 9.89
N GLU A 137 7.20 -5.02 10.47
CA GLU A 137 7.99 -4.75 11.68
C GLU A 137 7.49 -5.54 12.90
N THR A 138 6.21 -5.91 12.91
CA THR A 138 5.48 -6.43 14.07
C THR A 138 5.55 -7.95 14.20
N LYS A 139 5.79 -8.64 13.09
CA LYS A 139 5.94 -10.10 13.08
C LYS A 139 7.05 -10.51 14.03
N GLN A 140 6.75 -11.44 14.93
CA GLN A 140 7.73 -12.05 15.81
C GLN A 140 8.22 -13.35 15.17
N LEU A 141 9.44 -13.32 14.64
CA LEU A 141 10.13 -14.48 14.12
C LEU A 141 11.49 -14.59 14.82
N PRO A 142 11.71 -15.62 15.66
CA PRO A 142 12.99 -15.84 16.32
C PRO A 142 14.15 -15.97 15.33
N TRP A 143 15.30 -15.37 15.68
CA TRP A 143 16.54 -15.47 14.90
C TRP A 143 16.42 -15.00 13.45
N ALA A 144 15.58 -13.98 13.20
CA ALA A 144 15.29 -13.51 11.85
C ALA A 144 15.94 -12.17 11.51
N PHE A 145 16.20 -11.97 10.22
CA PHE A 145 16.57 -10.68 9.66
C PHE A 145 15.35 -9.94 9.12
N TYR A 146 15.27 -8.65 9.39
CA TYR A 146 14.14 -7.82 9.02
C TYR A 146 14.59 -6.78 8.00
N LEU A 147 13.76 -6.58 6.97
CA LEU A 147 13.78 -5.42 6.08
C LEU A 147 12.38 -4.82 6.10
N TYR A 148 12.22 -3.59 6.60
CA TYR A 148 10.92 -2.92 6.66
C TYR A 148 11.06 -1.43 6.41
N GLN A 149 9.94 -0.74 6.18
CA GLN A 149 9.90 0.70 6.05
C GLN A 149 9.14 1.32 7.22
N LYS A 150 9.65 2.43 7.75
CA LYS A 150 8.99 3.23 8.78
C LYS A 150 9.33 4.70 8.57
N ASN A 151 8.32 5.57 8.61
CA ASN A 151 8.50 7.02 8.44
C ASN A 151 9.28 7.41 7.15
N GLY A 152 9.06 6.68 6.05
CA GLY A 152 9.73 6.94 4.77
C GLY A 152 11.20 6.50 4.69
N LYS A 153 11.72 5.82 5.72
CA LYS A 153 13.07 5.23 5.76
C LYS A 153 12.99 3.71 5.77
N PHE A 154 14.01 3.05 5.22
CA PHE A 154 14.14 1.61 5.25
C PHE A 154 15.08 1.19 6.39
N TYR A 155 14.75 0.08 7.04
CA TYR A 155 15.50 -0.43 8.18
C TYR A 155 15.90 -1.87 7.93
N VAL A 156 17.16 -2.20 8.22
CA VAL A 156 17.70 -3.56 8.21
C VAL A 156 18.26 -3.91 9.57
N GLU A 157 17.77 -5.01 10.14
CA GLU A 157 18.19 -5.47 11.46
C GLU A 157 18.15 -7.00 11.60
N GLY A 158 18.87 -7.54 12.57
CA GLY A 158 18.72 -8.92 13.01
C GLY A 158 18.05 -8.94 14.38
N ARG A 159 17.26 -9.97 14.68
CA ARG A 159 16.60 -10.12 15.96
C ARG A 159 16.91 -11.47 16.62
N ASP A 160 16.88 -11.49 17.96
CA ASP A 160 17.18 -12.67 18.78
C ASP A 160 16.02 -13.67 18.89
N ASP A 161 16.15 -14.64 19.79
CA ASP A 161 15.11 -15.66 20.07
C ASP A 161 13.80 -15.06 20.59
N ARG A 162 13.85 -13.88 21.21
CA ARG A 162 12.70 -13.13 21.73
C ARG A 162 12.26 -12.01 20.80
N SER A 163 12.83 -11.97 19.59
CA SER A 163 12.64 -10.89 18.63
C SER A 163 13.07 -9.51 19.15
N TYR A 164 14.06 -9.45 20.04
CA TYR A 164 14.74 -8.19 20.37
C TYR A 164 15.80 -7.88 19.32
N VAL A 165 15.97 -6.59 19.00
CA VAL A 165 16.98 -6.13 18.04
C VAL A 165 18.37 -6.50 18.55
N MET A 166 19.10 -7.27 17.75
CA MET A 166 20.49 -7.62 18.00
C MET A 166 21.41 -6.58 17.38
N GLY A 167 22.10 -5.82 18.23
CA GLY A 167 22.97 -4.73 17.80
C GLY A 167 22.17 -3.50 17.35
N ASN A 168 22.59 -2.87 16.26
CA ASN A 168 21.95 -1.66 15.73
C ASN A 168 21.14 -1.98 14.47
N SER A 169 19.93 -1.42 14.42
CA SER A 169 19.17 -1.24 13.18
C SER A 169 19.91 -0.26 12.29
N VAL A 170 20.10 -0.61 11.02
CA VAL A 170 20.73 0.28 10.04
C VAL A 170 19.63 0.92 9.21
N GLU A 171 19.68 2.25 9.12
CA GLU A 171 18.72 3.07 8.39
C GLU A 171 19.23 3.40 6.98
N PHE A 172 18.32 3.41 6.00
CA PHE A 172 18.60 3.73 4.61
C PHE A 172 17.53 4.68 4.04
N ASP A 173 17.98 5.57 3.16
CA ASP A 173 17.13 6.55 2.48
C ASP A 173 16.36 5.96 1.30
N ASN A 174 16.82 4.83 0.75
CA ASN A 174 16.24 4.21 -0.43
C ASN A 174 16.23 2.67 -0.34
N PHE A 175 15.36 2.07 -1.14
CA PHE A 175 15.15 0.62 -1.15
C PHE A 175 16.35 -0.17 -1.68
N GLU A 176 17.06 0.34 -2.68
CA GLU A 176 18.15 -0.40 -3.32
C GLU A 176 19.31 -0.65 -2.35
N ASP A 177 19.70 0.37 -1.59
CA ASP A 177 20.74 0.25 -0.57
C ASP A 177 20.30 -0.67 0.58
N ALA A 178 19.04 -0.53 1.04
CA ALA A 178 18.49 -1.37 2.10
C ALA A 178 18.42 -2.85 1.68
N LYS A 179 17.98 -3.12 0.45
CA LYS A 179 17.94 -4.46 -0.13
C LYS A 179 19.34 -5.06 -0.21
N LEU A 180 20.32 -4.31 -0.69
CA LEU A 180 21.70 -4.77 -0.79
C LEU A 180 22.25 -5.14 0.60
N ALA A 181 22.13 -4.24 1.57
CA ALA A 181 22.58 -4.47 2.93
C ALA A 181 21.87 -5.66 3.61
N PHE A 182 20.58 -5.85 3.34
CA PHE A 182 19.82 -6.99 3.81
C PHE A 182 20.37 -8.31 3.25
N LEU A 183 20.61 -8.38 1.93
CA LEU A 183 21.17 -9.57 1.28
C LEU A 183 22.60 -9.88 1.76
N GLU A 184 23.44 -8.86 1.92
CA GLU A 184 24.80 -9.01 2.47
C GLU A 184 24.79 -9.59 3.89
N ARG A 185 23.82 -9.17 4.73
CA ARG A 185 23.66 -9.74 6.08
C ARG A 185 23.29 -11.22 6.03
N LEU A 186 22.40 -11.62 5.13
CA LEU A 186 22.04 -13.03 4.94
C LEU A 186 23.26 -13.86 4.51
N GLU A 187 24.05 -13.34 3.56
CA GLU A 187 25.28 -14.01 3.09
C GLU A 187 26.31 -14.17 4.21
N HIS A 188 26.60 -13.08 4.95
CA HIS A 188 27.48 -13.12 6.10
C HIS A 188 27.00 -14.09 7.19
N PHE A 189 25.68 -14.19 7.40
CA PHE A 189 25.11 -15.13 8.36
C PHE A 189 25.36 -16.59 7.94
N VAL A 190 25.16 -16.92 6.66
CA VAL A 190 25.47 -18.26 6.13
C VAL A 190 26.96 -18.58 6.29
N GLU A 191 27.84 -17.66 5.92
CA GLU A 191 29.29 -17.87 6.01
C GLU A 191 29.77 -18.05 7.46
N SER A 192 29.31 -17.17 8.36
CA SER A 192 29.69 -17.21 9.76
C SER A 192 29.19 -18.48 10.43
N THR A 193 27.97 -18.92 10.10
CA THR A 193 27.41 -20.20 10.60
C THR A 193 28.23 -21.39 10.13
N LYS A 194 28.60 -21.45 8.84
CA LYS A 194 29.51 -22.49 8.31
C LYS A 194 30.87 -22.50 8.99
N LYS A 195 31.43 -21.32 9.28
CA LYS A 195 32.71 -21.18 10.02
C LYS A 195 32.56 -21.65 11.47
N GLY A 196 31.47 -21.29 12.15
CA GLY A 196 31.15 -21.68 13.52
C GLY A 196 31.02 -23.19 13.69
N LEU A 197 30.34 -23.87 12.76
CA LEU A 197 30.21 -25.32 12.74
C LEU A 197 31.57 -26.04 12.72
N LYS A 198 32.55 -25.52 11.98
CA LYS A 198 33.91 -26.09 11.90
C LYS A 198 34.66 -26.05 13.23
N VAL A 199 34.29 -25.14 14.13
CA VAL A 199 34.90 -24.99 15.46
C VAL A 199 33.97 -25.45 16.60
N GLY A 200 32.89 -26.16 16.28
CA GLY A 200 32.01 -26.81 17.25
C GLY A 200 30.82 -25.99 17.74
N PHE A 201 30.52 -24.82 17.15
CA PHE A 201 29.27 -24.10 17.44
C PHE A 201 28.08 -24.76 16.75
N SER A 202 26.93 -24.77 17.43
CA SER A 202 25.66 -25.19 16.85
C SER A 202 24.88 -23.98 16.31
N PRO A 203 24.24 -24.08 15.13
CA PRO A 203 23.40 -23.02 14.59
C PRO A 203 22.12 -22.86 15.43
N TYR A 204 21.49 -21.69 15.33
CA TYR A 204 20.24 -21.39 16.04
C TYR A 204 19.04 -22.18 15.52
N TYR A 205 19.08 -22.58 14.25
CA TYR A 205 18.05 -23.37 13.59
C TYR A 205 18.64 -24.22 12.45
N SER A 206 17.89 -25.22 12.02
CA SER A 206 18.25 -26.12 10.93
C SER A 206 18.03 -25.45 9.57
N SER A 207 18.98 -25.60 8.65
CA SER A 207 18.87 -25.13 7.27
C SER A 207 19.77 -25.96 6.34
N PRO A 208 19.30 -26.31 5.12
CA PRO A 208 20.11 -26.98 4.10
C PRO A 208 21.35 -26.19 3.67
N LEU A 209 21.45 -24.90 4.04
CA LEU A 209 22.61 -24.08 3.73
C LEU A 209 23.87 -24.50 4.49
N TRP A 210 23.73 -25.11 5.67
CA TRP A 210 24.87 -25.53 6.52
C TRP A 210 24.67 -26.87 7.22
N ASP A 211 23.43 -27.35 7.28
CA ASP A 211 23.16 -28.76 7.52
C ASP A 211 23.57 -29.45 6.23
N ASN A 212 24.83 -29.83 6.17
CA ASN A 212 25.27 -30.79 5.18
C ASN A 212 24.25 -31.94 5.18
N GLU A 213 23.74 -32.31 4.01
CA GLU A 213 23.28 -33.68 3.79
C GLU A 213 24.46 -34.59 4.11
N LYS A 214 24.66 -34.90 5.38
CA LYS A 214 25.62 -35.92 5.78
C LYS A 214 24.91 -37.24 5.57
N THR A 215 25.39 -37.89 4.51
CA THR A 215 25.76 -39.30 4.43
C THR A 215 24.62 -40.32 4.42
N ASP A 216 24.43 -40.92 3.24
CA ASP A 216 24.79 -42.34 3.09
C ASP A 216 26.16 -42.44 2.40
#